data_AF-A0A6N3HYM2-F1
#
_entry.id   AF-A0A6N3HYM2-F1
#
_cell.length_a   1.000
_cell.length_b   1.000
_cell.length_c   1.000
_cell.angle_alpha   90.00
_cell.angle_beta   90.00
_cell.angle_gamma   90.00
#
_symmetry.space_group_name_H-M   'P 1'
#
loop_
_entity.id
_entity.type
_entity.pdbx_description
1 polymer ?
#
loop_
_entity_poly.entity_id
_entity_poly.type
_entity_poly.pdbx_seq_one_letter_code
_entity_poly.pdbx_strand_id
1 'polypeptide(L)'
;MLEEALGYAREHGLPKVYVLIDEYDNFTNQLLTAYKDPLYEQVTTKDSFLRTFFKVIKAGIGEGSICTCFCTGVLPVTMDDLTSGYNIAEILTLEPEFLSMLGFTYKEAEVYLRYVLDTYTEGQDRFDDVWQLIVNNYDGYRFLPEAEPLFNSTILTYFFKKFAVRKGGIPSELVDENLRTDIGWIRHLTLSLENAKEMLDALVIDDELSYNVSDLSSKFNKRKFFDKSIYPVSLFYLGMTTLRSNYRMVLPNLTMRSIYMDYYNEMNHIEGNAQRYVPTYERFTEERRFEPLVQNYFEQYLGQFPAQVFDKINENFIRCSFFELCSRYLSSCYTFAIEQNNSAGRSDFEMTGIPGTDYYKDDRLAEFKYFKAKEAERMLALSDPRPEDVAQVLAYAKDTKVKFPHYHVRSYIVYICANKGWKCWEVTP
;
A
#
# COMPACT_ATOMS: atom_id res chain seq x y z
N MET A 1 -21.12 -31.54 16.35
CA MET A 1 -20.94 -30.25 17.07
C MET A 1 -22.00 -29.21 16.72
N LEU A 2 -22.01 -28.57 15.54
CA LEU A 2 -23.03 -27.52 15.25
C LEU A 2 -24.46 -28.07 15.25
N GLU A 3 -24.71 -29.21 14.61
CA GLU A 3 -26.03 -29.86 14.61
C GLU A 3 -26.52 -30.19 16.02
N GLU A 4 -25.63 -30.68 16.88
CA GLU A 4 -25.93 -31.01 18.28
C GLU A 4 -26.28 -29.74 19.08
N ALA A 5 -25.54 -28.65 18.87
CA ALA A 5 -25.83 -27.37 19.53
C ALA A 5 -27.19 -26.80 19.10
N LEU A 6 -27.52 -26.88 17.80
CA LEU A 6 -28.82 -26.47 17.29
C LEU A 6 -29.94 -27.38 17.80
N GLY A 7 -29.69 -28.69 17.90
CA GLY A 7 -30.59 -29.66 18.52
C GLY A 7 -30.90 -29.29 19.96
N TYR A 8 -29.86 -29.06 20.76
CA TYR A 8 -29.98 -28.65 22.16
C TYR A 8 -30.80 -27.35 22.31
N ALA A 9 -30.50 -26.34 21.49
CA ALA A 9 -31.21 -25.07 21.53
C ALA A 9 -32.71 -25.23 21.24
N ARG A 10 -33.07 -26.09 20.27
CA ARG A 10 -34.48 -26.41 19.97
C ARG A 10 -35.15 -27.18 21.09
N GLU A 11 -34.51 -28.24 21.58
CA GLU A 11 -35.07 -29.12 22.63
C GLU A 11 -35.37 -28.36 23.92
N HIS A 12 -34.60 -27.31 24.22
CA HIS A 12 -34.74 -26.51 25.44
C HIS A 12 -35.47 -25.18 25.20
N GLY A 13 -36.01 -24.93 24.00
CA GLY A 13 -36.74 -23.70 23.67
C GLY A 13 -35.90 -22.43 23.83
N LEU A 14 -34.59 -22.50 23.58
CA LEU A 14 -33.68 -21.36 23.68
C LEU A 14 -33.89 -20.36 22.53
N PRO A 15 -33.42 -19.10 22.69
CA PRO A 15 -33.40 -18.13 21.60
C PRO A 15 -32.65 -18.65 20.36
N LYS A 16 -33.01 -18.10 19.20
CA LYS A 16 -32.36 -18.44 17.93
C LYS A 16 -30.85 -18.14 18.00
N VAL A 17 -30.05 -19.02 17.41
CA VAL A 17 -28.60 -18.90 17.41
C VAL A 17 -28.16 -17.88 16.36
N TYR A 18 -27.20 -17.03 16.71
CA TYR A 18 -26.44 -16.22 15.75
C TYR A 18 -25.11 -16.91 15.49
N VAL A 19 -24.75 -17.08 14.23
CA VAL A 19 -23.47 -17.68 13.84
C VAL A 19 -22.55 -16.58 13.31
N LEU A 20 -21.38 -16.41 13.92
CA LEU A 20 -20.34 -15.50 13.47
C LEU A 20 -19.12 -16.32 13.09
N ILE A 21 -18.65 -16.21 11.86
CA ILE A 21 -17.49 -16.94 11.35
C ILE A 21 -16.45 -15.92 10.93
N ASP A 22 -15.32 -15.92 11.62
CA ASP A 22 -14.16 -15.15 11.18
C ASP A 22 -13.26 -15.98 10.27
N GLU A 23 -12.64 -15.32 9.30
CA GLU A 23 -11.70 -15.89 8.33
C GLU A 23 -12.16 -17.23 7.72
N TYR A 24 -13.38 -17.26 7.17
CA TYR A 24 -14.00 -18.51 6.69
C TYR A 24 -13.18 -19.24 5.61
N ASP A 25 -12.29 -18.51 4.91
CA ASP A 25 -11.48 -18.96 3.79
C ASP A 25 -9.98 -19.06 4.11
N ASN A 26 -9.53 -18.79 5.33
CA ASN A 26 -8.10 -18.80 5.65
C ASN A 26 -7.46 -20.17 5.33
N PHE A 27 -8.09 -21.27 5.72
CA PHE A 27 -7.57 -22.60 5.43
C PHE A 27 -7.55 -22.93 3.93
N THR A 28 -8.54 -22.47 3.14
CA THR A 28 -8.55 -22.69 1.69
C THR A 28 -7.51 -21.83 1.01
N ASN A 29 -7.31 -20.59 1.45
CA ASN A 29 -6.25 -19.71 0.97
C ASN A 29 -4.86 -20.33 1.22
N GLN A 30 -4.63 -20.96 2.38
CA GLN A 30 -3.39 -21.70 2.65
C GLN A 30 -3.19 -22.90 1.72
N LEU A 31 -4.27 -23.54 1.26
CA LEU A 31 -4.18 -24.64 0.29
C LEU A 31 -3.90 -24.14 -1.12
N LEU A 32 -4.45 -22.98 -1.49
CA LEU A 32 -4.13 -22.29 -2.74
C LEU A 32 -2.65 -21.92 -2.77
N THR A 33 -2.12 -21.32 -1.70
CA THR A 33 -0.69 -20.92 -1.64
C THR A 33 0.28 -22.08 -1.67
N ALA A 34 -0.06 -23.20 -1.04
CA ALA A 34 0.82 -24.35 -0.93
C ALA A 34 0.85 -25.25 -2.18
N TYR A 35 0.24 -24.84 -3.29
CA TYR A 35 0.05 -25.66 -4.51
C TYR A 35 -0.65 -27.00 -4.23
N LYS A 36 -1.51 -27.06 -3.20
CA LYS A 36 -2.20 -28.28 -2.80
C LYS A 36 -3.56 -28.40 -3.49
N ASP A 37 -3.57 -28.27 -4.81
CA ASP A 37 -4.79 -28.29 -5.63
C ASP A 37 -5.71 -29.48 -5.35
N PRO A 38 -5.19 -30.73 -5.27
CA PRO A 38 -6.06 -31.88 -4.97
C PRO A 38 -6.69 -31.79 -3.57
N LEU A 39 -5.99 -31.23 -2.60
CA LEU A 39 -6.49 -31.09 -1.24
C LEU A 39 -7.52 -29.96 -1.15
N TYR A 40 -7.28 -28.85 -1.88
CA TYR A 40 -8.26 -27.78 -2.04
C TYR A 40 -9.57 -28.33 -2.63
N GLU A 41 -9.49 -29.13 -3.70
CA GLU A 41 -10.66 -29.75 -4.30
C GLU A 41 -11.35 -30.72 -3.33
N GLN A 42 -10.62 -31.53 -2.55
CA GLN A 42 -11.22 -32.41 -1.55
C GLN A 42 -12.02 -31.66 -0.47
N VAL A 43 -11.58 -30.46 -0.06
CA VAL A 43 -12.25 -29.69 0.99
C VAL A 43 -13.36 -28.77 0.46
N THR A 44 -13.42 -28.51 -0.85
CA THR A 44 -14.46 -27.65 -1.47
C THR A 44 -15.49 -28.42 -2.31
N THR A 45 -15.19 -29.63 -2.77
CA THR A 45 -16.08 -30.42 -3.65
C THR A 45 -17.09 -31.31 -2.89
N LYS A 46 -17.84 -32.17 -3.62
CA LYS A 46 -18.99 -32.91 -3.07
C LYS A 46 -18.55 -33.81 -1.89
N ASP A 47 -19.32 -33.73 -0.81
CA ASP A 47 -19.12 -34.42 0.48
C ASP A 47 -17.97 -33.93 1.36
N SER A 48 -17.45 -32.73 1.08
CA SER A 48 -16.46 -32.09 1.94
C SER A 48 -17.02 -31.60 3.27
N PHE A 49 -16.12 -31.45 4.26
CA PHE A 49 -16.43 -30.84 5.55
C PHE A 49 -17.04 -29.45 5.40
N LEU A 50 -16.42 -28.57 4.61
CA LEU A 50 -16.83 -27.17 4.48
C LEU A 50 -18.26 -27.07 3.92
N ARG A 51 -18.55 -27.84 2.86
CA ARG A 51 -19.88 -27.86 2.25
C ARG A 51 -20.93 -28.42 3.20
N THR A 52 -20.59 -29.44 3.98
CA THR A 52 -21.49 -30.01 4.98
C THR A 52 -21.77 -29.01 6.09
N PHE A 53 -20.74 -28.33 6.59
CA PHE A 53 -20.87 -27.31 7.62
C PHE A 53 -21.81 -26.16 7.21
N PHE A 54 -21.63 -25.58 6.02
CA PHE A 54 -22.52 -24.52 5.55
C PHE A 54 -23.93 -25.00 5.20
N LYS A 55 -24.11 -26.27 4.79
CA LYS A 55 -25.46 -26.84 4.62
C LYS A 55 -26.23 -26.88 5.93
N VAL A 56 -25.57 -27.21 7.05
CA VAL A 56 -26.18 -27.19 8.39
C VAL A 56 -26.65 -25.78 8.74
N ILE A 57 -25.82 -24.77 8.47
CA ILE A 57 -26.19 -23.37 8.71
C ILE A 57 -27.42 -22.98 7.86
N LYS A 58 -27.39 -23.31 6.56
CA LYS A 58 -28.51 -23.04 5.65
C LYS A 58 -29.81 -23.71 6.11
N ALA A 59 -29.75 -24.97 6.51
CA ALA A 59 -30.90 -25.70 7.04
C ALA A 59 -31.40 -25.05 8.35
N GLY A 60 -30.48 -24.74 9.27
CA GLY A 60 -30.81 -24.10 10.53
C GLY A 60 -31.49 -22.74 10.37
N ILE A 61 -31.10 -21.93 9.37
CA ILE A 61 -31.77 -20.67 9.01
C ILE A 61 -33.17 -20.95 8.45
N GLY A 62 -33.30 -21.88 7.50
CA GLY A 62 -34.60 -22.24 6.91
C GLY A 62 -35.60 -22.79 7.91
N GLU A 63 -35.14 -23.54 8.90
CA GLU A 63 -35.94 -24.08 10.01
C GLU A 63 -36.20 -23.06 11.13
N GLY A 64 -35.49 -21.92 11.12
CA GLY A 64 -35.60 -20.86 12.12
C GLY A 64 -34.88 -21.12 13.44
N SER A 65 -34.00 -22.13 13.51
CA SER A 65 -33.11 -22.39 14.66
C SER A 65 -31.88 -21.47 14.70
N ILE A 66 -31.45 -21.00 13.53
CA ILE A 66 -30.45 -19.95 13.37
C ILE A 66 -31.17 -18.68 12.93
N CYS A 67 -30.87 -17.55 13.56
CA CYS A 67 -31.41 -16.25 13.16
C CYS A 67 -30.74 -15.73 11.90
N THR A 68 -29.41 -15.72 11.88
CA THR A 68 -28.58 -15.35 10.74
C THR A 68 -27.16 -15.86 10.93
N CYS A 69 -26.38 -15.79 9.86
CA CYS A 69 -24.96 -16.12 9.84
C CYS A 69 -24.20 -14.96 9.19
N PHE A 70 -23.18 -14.45 9.88
CA PHE A 70 -22.28 -13.42 9.37
C PHE A 70 -20.87 -13.99 9.24
N CYS A 71 -20.24 -13.79 8.09
CA CYS A 71 -18.93 -14.33 7.77
C CYS A 71 -17.98 -13.22 7.32
N THR A 72 -16.74 -13.26 7.78
CA THR A 72 -15.62 -12.45 7.28
C THR A 72 -14.56 -13.36 6.64
N GLY A 73 -13.86 -12.85 5.64
CA GLY A 73 -12.85 -13.57 4.89
C GLY A 73 -12.12 -12.64 3.92
N VAL A 74 -11.14 -13.17 3.20
CA VAL A 74 -10.27 -12.38 2.29
C VAL A 74 -10.73 -12.51 0.84
N LEU A 75 -10.90 -13.75 0.37
CA LEU A 75 -11.21 -14.10 -1.01
C LEU A 75 -12.63 -14.68 -1.13
N PRO A 76 -13.43 -14.22 -2.11
CA PRO A 76 -14.77 -14.75 -2.35
C PRO A 76 -14.76 -16.15 -3.00
N VAL A 77 -13.59 -16.65 -3.43
CA VAL A 77 -13.41 -17.89 -4.22
C VAL A 77 -14.05 -19.10 -3.52
N THR A 78 -13.82 -19.24 -2.23
CA THR A 78 -14.27 -20.40 -1.46
C THR A 78 -15.80 -20.45 -1.36
N MET A 79 -16.47 -19.29 -1.22
CA MET A 79 -17.94 -19.23 -1.19
C MET A 79 -18.57 -19.55 -2.55
N ASP A 80 -17.90 -19.19 -3.66
CA ASP A 80 -18.37 -19.55 -4.99
C ASP A 80 -18.22 -21.05 -5.27
N ASP A 81 -17.08 -21.65 -4.90
CA ASP A 81 -16.89 -23.09 -5.06
C ASP A 81 -17.91 -23.91 -4.22
N LEU A 82 -18.47 -23.32 -3.17
CA LEU A 82 -19.55 -23.88 -2.35
C LEU A 82 -20.96 -23.75 -2.94
N THR A 83 -21.15 -23.18 -4.14
CA THR A 83 -22.41 -22.77 -4.81
C THR A 83 -23.71 -23.54 -4.54
N SER A 84 -23.69 -24.86 -4.24
CA SER A 84 -24.90 -25.63 -3.90
C SER A 84 -25.12 -25.87 -2.39
N GLY A 85 -24.08 -25.72 -1.57
CA GLY A 85 -24.14 -25.86 -0.12
C GLY A 85 -24.67 -24.61 0.60
N TYR A 86 -24.37 -23.42 0.07
CA TYR A 86 -24.66 -22.14 0.74
C TYR A 86 -25.11 -21.01 -0.21
N ASN A 87 -26.06 -21.29 -1.10
CA ASN A 87 -26.58 -20.32 -2.07
C ASN A 87 -27.47 -19.21 -1.48
N ILE A 88 -27.56 -19.10 -0.15
CA ILE A 88 -28.32 -18.06 0.55
C ILE A 88 -27.43 -16.89 0.99
N ALA A 89 -26.12 -16.96 0.74
CA ALA A 89 -25.17 -15.92 1.09
C ALA A 89 -25.35 -14.67 0.22
N GLU A 90 -25.34 -13.52 0.89
CA GLU A 90 -25.28 -12.19 0.30
C GLU A 90 -23.87 -11.63 0.52
N ILE A 91 -23.29 -11.02 -0.52
CA ILE A 91 -21.92 -10.46 -0.46
C ILE A 91 -22.05 -8.97 -0.13
N LEU A 92 -21.67 -8.58 1.08
CA LEU A 92 -21.78 -7.20 1.56
C LEU A 92 -20.55 -6.33 1.24
N THR A 93 -19.45 -6.91 0.76
CA THR A 93 -18.14 -6.24 0.62
C THR A 93 -18.18 -4.93 -0.17
N LEU A 94 -19.06 -4.82 -1.17
CA LEU A 94 -19.17 -3.64 -2.03
C LEU A 94 -20.47 -2.85 -1.78
N GLU A 95 -21.23 -3.20 -0.74
CA GLU A 95 -22.44 -2.49 -0.36
C GLU A 95 -22.08 -1.16 0.33
N PRO A 96 -22.53 0.01 -0.17
CA PRO A 96 -22.14 1.32 0.32
C PRO A 96 -22.28 1.50 1.84
N GLU A 97 -23.36 0.97 2.42
CA GLU A 97 -23.69 1.08 3.84
C GLU A 97 -22.72 0.31 4.75
N PHE A 98 -21.98 -0.66 4.22
CA PHE A 98 -21.08 -1.52 4.97
C PHE A 98 -19.59 -1.19 4.76
N LEU A 99 -19.25 -0.26 3.87
CA LEU A 99 -17.86 0.02 3.52
C LEU A 99 -17.01 0.42 4.72
N SER A 100 -17.53 1.26 5.62
CA SER A 100 -16.82 1.69 6.83
C SER A 100 -16.48 0.55 7.79
N MET A 101 -17.04 -0.66 7.62
CA MET A 101 -16.63 -1.83 8.40
C MET A 101 -15.29 -2.42 7.95
N LEU A 102 -14.78 -2.04 6.78
CA LEU A 102 -13.56 -2.59 6.17
C LEU A 102 -12.27 -1.88 6.61
N GLY A 103 -12.37 -0.79 7.38
CA GLY A 103 -11.22 -0.02 7.84
C GLY A 103 -11.64 1.11 8.78
N PHE A 104 -10.69 1.93 9.20
CA PHE A 104 -11.01 3.14 9.96
C PHE A 104 -11.36 4.28 9.03
N THR A 105 -12.40 5.03 9.36
CA THR A 105 -12.69 6.33 8.73
C THR A 105 -11.71 7.39 9.20
N TYR A 106 -11.65 8.52 8.47
CA TYR A 106 -10.87 9.70 8.88
C TYR A 106 -11.24 10.17 10.29
N LYS A 107 -12.55 10.22 10.58
CA LYS A 107 -13.05 10.65 11.88
C LYS A 107 -12.60 9.73 13.00
N GLU A 108 -12.65 8.41 12.80
CA GLU A 108 -12.23 7.46 13.83
C GLU A 108 -10.71 7.47 14.03
N ALA A 109 -9.94 7.57 12.94
CA ALA A 109 -8.49 7.69 12.99
C ALA A 109 -8.05 8.99 13.70
N GLU A 110 -8.73 10.10 13.43
CA GLU A 110 -8.50 11.38 14.13
C GLU A 110 -8.76 11.24 15.64
N VAL A 111 -9.92 10.69 16.03
CA VAL A 111 -10.27 10.50 17.45
C VAL A 111 -9.23 9.62 18.14
N TYR A 112 -8.76 8.56 17.47
CA TYR A 112 -7.75 7.67 18.02
C TYR A 112 -6.39 8.38 18.18
N LEU A 113 -5.93 9.12 17.17
CA LEU A 113 -4.69 9.90 17.27
C LEU A 113 -4.77 10.90 18.42
N ARG A 114 -5.88 11.64 18.54
CA ARG A 114 -6.09 12.60 19.64
C ARG A 114 -5.99 11.92 20.99
N TYR A 115 -6.68 10.78 21.16
CA TYR A 115 -6.62 9.99 22.38
C TYR A 115 -5.19 9.54 22.71
N VAL A 116 -4.44 9.05 21.72
CA VAL A 116 -3.08 8.58 21.91
C VAL A 116 -2.14 9.73 22.30
N LEU A 117 -2.29 10.90 21.68
CA LEU A 117 -1.53 12.11 22.05
C LEU A 117 -1.83 12.52 23.50
N ASP A 118 -3.10 12.69 23.85
CA ASP A 118 -3.48 13.13 25.22
C ASP A 118 -3.06 12.14 26.31
N THR A 119 -3.02 10.84 25.99
CA THR A 119 -2.74 9.79 26.97
C THR A 119 -1.25 9.48 27.10
N TYR A 120 -0.47 9.55 26.01
CA TYR A 120 0.89 9.02 25.95
C TYR A 120 1.97 10.03 25.56
N THR A 121 1.62 11.29 25.24
CA THR A 121 2.57 12.35 24.88
C THR A 121 2.36 13.61 25.73
N GLU A 122 3.02 14.72 25.38
CA GLU A 122 2.92 16.00 26.09
C GLU A 122 1.70 16.85 25.66
N GLY A 123 0.90 16.36 24.69
CA GLY A 123 -0.32 17.03 24.23
C GLY A 123 -0.50 17.01 22.70
N GLN A 124 -1.38 17.89 22.21
CA GLN A 124 -1.85 17.91 20.82
C GLN A 124 -0.98 18.73 19.86
N ASP A 125 0.10 19.37 20.33
CA ASP A 125 0.91 20.30 19.52
C ASP A 125 1.47 19.66 18.23
N ARG A 126 1.67 18.34 18.25
CA ARG A 126 2.19 17.55 17.12
C ARG A 126 1.11 16.87 16.29
N PHE A 127 -0.17 17.19 16.53
CA PHE A 127 -1.29 16.53 15.85
C PHE A 127 -1.16 16.63 14.34
N ASP A 128 -0.97 17.83 13.78
CA ASP A 128 -0.93 18.04 12.34
C ASP A 128 0.24 17.31 11.67
N ASP A 129 1.42 17.32 12.30
CA ASP A 129 2.61 16.61 11.81
C ASP A 129 2.40 15.09 11.76
N VAL A 130 1.86 14.52 12.86
CA VAL A 130 1.62 13.07 12.95
C VAL A 130 0.43 12.65 12.09
N TRP A 131 -0.57 13.51 11.96
CA TRP A 131 -1.73 13.26 11.11
C TRP A 131 -1.33 13.20 9.64
N GLN A 132 -0.54 14.17 9.15
CA GLN A 132 -0.02 14.13 7.79
C GLN A 132 0.82 12.87 7.53
N LEU A 133 1.64 12.45 8.50
CA LEU A 133 2.38 11.19 8.41
C LEU A 133 1.45 9.98 8.22
N ILE A 134 0.41 9.88 9.05
CA ILE A 134 -0.57 8.78 8.99
C ILE A 134 -1.29 8.78 7.65
N VAL A 135 -1.78 9.92 7.21
CA VAL A 135 -2.46 10.07 5.92
C VAL A 135 -1.55 9.60 4.79
N ASN A 136 -0.32 10.10 4.73
CA ASN A 136 0.61 9.76 3.66
C ASN A 136 0.96 8.26 3.61
N ASN A 137 1.08 7.61 4.77
CA ASN A 137 1.53 6.22 4.84
C ASN A 137 0.41 5.18 4.78
N TYR A 138 -0.80 5.52 5.22
CA TYR A 138 -1.84 4.55 5.53
C TYR A 138 -3.22 4.83 4.94
N ASP A 139 -3.47 6.04 4.41
CA ASP A 139 -4.72 6.37 3.72
C ASP A 139 -4.87 5.62 2.38
N GLY A 140 -6.04 5.67 1.76
CA GLY A 140 -6.19 5.47 0.33
C GLY A 140 -7.02 4.24 -0.06
N TYR A 141 -7.44 3.40 0.90
CA TYR A 141 -8.25 2.22 0.60
C TYR A 141 -9.70 2.60 0.28
N ARG A 142 -10.04 2.62 -0.99
CA ARG A 142 -11.39 2.76 -1.54
C ARG A 142 -11.93 1.43 -2.06
N PHE A 143 -13.14 1.11 -1.63
CA PHE A 143 -13.89 -0.08 -2.05
C PHE A 143 -14.98 0.23 -3.08
N LEU A 144 -15.35 1.51 -3.21
CA LEU A 144 -16.10 2.07 -4.35
C LEU A 144 -15.39 3.37 -4.79
N PRO A 145 -15.42 3.74 -6.09
CA PRO A 145 -14.73 4.93 -6.58
C PRO A 145 -15.13 6.24 -5.88
N GLU A 146 -16.40 6.38 -5.53
CA GLU A 146 -16.95 7.59 -4.90
C GLU A 146 -16.94 7.54 -3.36
N ALA A 147 -16.55 6.41 -2.77
CA ALA A 147 -16.54 6.24 -1.31
C ALA A 147 -15.37 6.97 -0.66
N GLU A 148 -15.55 7.40 0.59
CA GLU A 148 -14.46 7.90 1.43
C GLU A 148 -13.35 6.85 1.52
N PRO A 149 -12.07 7.23 1.34
CA PRO A 149 -10.97 6.30 1.55
C PRO A 149 -10.85 5.96 3.03
N LEU A 150 -10.50 4.71 3.31
CA LEU A 150 -10.33 4.19 4.65
C LEU A 150 -8.85 3.91 4.94
N PHE A 151 -8.53 3.90 6.22
CA PHE A 151 -7.25 3.42 6.72
C PHE A 151 -7.34 1.93 6.99
N ASN A 152 -6.32 1.18 6.56
CA ASN A 152 -6.19 -0.23 6.95
C ASN A 152 -6.05 -0.33 8.48
N SER A 153 -6.92 -1.12 9.10
CA SER A 153 -7.04 -1.20 10.55
C SER A 153 -5.82 -1.79 11.23
N THR A 154 -5.18 -2.79 10.61
CA THR A 154 -3.98 -3.43 11.12
C THR A 154 -2.81 -2.46 11.16
N ILE A 155 -2.53 -1.77 10.04
CA ILE A 155 -1.35 -0.90 9.96
C ILE A 155 -1.49 0.34 10.85
N LEU A 156 -2.69 0.92 10.89
CA LEU A 156 -2.95 2.10 11.70
C LEU A 156 -2.86 1.76 13.19
N THR A 157 -3.41 0.62 13.60
CA THR A 157 -3.30 0.14 14.99
C THR A 157 -1.85 -0.19 15.37
N TYR A 158 -1.08 -0.79 14.44
CA TYR A 158 0.35 -1.01 14.63
C TYR A 158 1.09 0.30 14.90
N PHE A 159 0.85 1.34 14.07
CA PHE A 159 1.45 2.65 14.24
C PHE A 159 1.11 3.25 15.60
N PHE A 160 -0.18 3.32 15.95
CA PHE A 160 -0.61 3.90 17.23
C PHE A 160 -0.01 3.16 18.44
N LYS A 161 0.03 1.83 18.40
CA LYS A 161 0.66 1.02 19.44
C LYS A 161 2.14 1.37 19.61
N LYS A 162 2.90 1.43 18.51
CA LYS A 162 4.33 1.75 18.55
C LYS A 162 4.58 3.18 18.99
N PHE A 163 3.78 4.13 18.50
CA PHE A 163 3.85 5.54 18.85
C PHE A 163 3.57 5.76 20.35
N ALA A 164 2.53 5.09 20.90
CA ALA A 164 2.22 5.12 22.33
C ALA A 164 3.34 4.52 23.19
N VAL A 165 3.85 3.34 22.84
CA VAL A 165 4.95 2.68 23.58
C VAL A 165 6.23 3.52 23.57
N ARG A 166 6.46 4.28 22.49
CA ARG A 166 7.60 5.22 22.36
C ARG A 166 7.32 6.60 22.96
N LYS A 167 6.21 6.80 23.69
CA LYS A 167 5.83 8.08 24.30
C LYS A 167 5.81 9.24 23.28
N GLY A 168 5.25 8.98 22.10
CA GLY A 168 5.19 9.96 21.00
C GLY A 168 6.38 9.96 20.06
N GLY A 169 7.31 9.01 20.20
CA GLY A 169 8.36 8.78 19.20
C GLY A 169 7.79 8.09 17.95
N ILE A 170 8.09 8.64 16.77
CA ILE A 170 7.70 8.01 15.50
C ILE A 170 8.35 6.60 15.39
N PRO A 171 7.61 5.56 14.97
CA PRO A 171 8.18 4.25 14.72
C PRO A 171 9.22 4.33 13.60
N SER A 172 10.37 3.69 13.79
CA SER A 172 11.41 3.60 12.74
C SER A 172 10.97 2.76 11.55
N GLU A 173 10.15 1.75 11.81
CA GLU A 173 9.49 0.96 10.77
C GLU A 173 8.01 1.34 10.73
N LEU A 174 7.60 1.94 9.61
CA LEU A 174 6.23 2.36 9.36
C LEU A 174 5.37 1.25 8.75
N VAL A 175 5.98 0.18 8.26
CA VAL A 175 5.30 -0.99 7.69
C VAL A 175 5.30 -2.11 8.71
N ASP A 176 4.14 -2.71 8.97
CA ASP A 176 4.05 -3.96 9.73
C ASP A 176 4.52 -5.11 8.83
N GLU A 177 5.50 -5.90 9.28
CA GLU A 177 5.97 -7.09 8.57
C GLU A 177 4.83 -8.07 8.25
N ASN A 178 3.78 -8.12 9.09
CA ASN A 178 2.62 -8.98 8.85
C ASN A 178 1.81 -8.58 7.59
N LEU A 179 1.99 -7.35 7.10
CA LEU A 179 1.36 -6.86 5.87
C LEU A 179 2.22 -7.09 4.63
N ARG A 180 3.50 -7.43 4.81
CA ARG A 180 4.37 -7.81 3.69
C ARG A 180 3.91 -9.18 3.21
N THR A 181 3.12 -9.17 2.15
CA THR A 181 2.74 -10.42 1.50
C THR A 181 4.00 -11.07 0.91
N ASP A 182 4.09 -12.39 0.96
CA ASP A 182 5.21 -13.08 0.32
C ASP A 182 5.22 -12.76 -1.20
N ILE A 183 6.36 -12.40 -1.78
CA ILE A 183 6.51 -12.24 -3.24
C ILE A 183 6.09 -13.52 -4.00
N GLY A 184 6.14 -14.67 -3.33
CA GLY A 184 5.58 -15.94 -3.75
C GLY A 184 4.12 -15.84 -4.14
N TRP A 185 3.31 -15.00 -3.47
CA TRP A 185 1.93 -14.73 -3.88
C TRP A 185 1.86 -14.01 -5.23
N ILE A 186 2.70 -13.00 -5.44
CA ILE A 186 2.76 -12.29 -6.73
C ILE A 186 3.13 -13.28 -7.84
N ARG A 187 4.18 -14.09 -7.63
CA ARG A 187 4.60 -15.13 -8.59
C ARG A 187 3.53 -16.20 -8.81
N HIS A 188 2.79 -16.56 -7.76
CA HIS A 188 1.74 -17.57 -7.80
C HIS A 188 0.51 -17.07 -8.55
N LEU A 189 0.06 -15.84 -8.24
CA LEU A 189 -1.03 -15.17 -8.95
C LEU A 189 -0.74 -15.07 -10.44
N THR A 190 0.49 -14.69 -10.81
CA THR A 190 0.81 -14.40 -12.21
C THR A 190 1.12 -15.63 -13.06
N LEU A 191 1.30 -16.80 -12.44
CA LEU A 191 1.67 -18.11 -13.02
C LEU A 191 2.98 -18.16 -13.84
N SER A 192 3.52 -17.00 -14.24
CA SER A 192 4.78 -16.86 -14.96
C SER A 192 5.54 -15.62 -14.49
N LEU A 193 6.86 -15.66 -14.68
CA LEU A 193 7.76 -14.54 -14.39
C LEU A 193 7.47 -13.33 -15.28
N GLU A 194 7.14 -13.56 -16.55
CA GLU A 194 6.84 -12.51 -17.51
C GLU A 194 5.58 -11.72 -17.11
N ASN A 195 4.51 -12.43 -16.74
CA ASN A 195 3.29 -11.80 -16.26
C ASN A 195 3.51 -11.06 -14.92
N ALA A 196 4.36 -11.60 -14.04
CA ALA A 196 4.74 -10.91 -12.79
C ALA A 196 5.41 -9.57 -13.10
N LYS A 197 6.37 -9.58 -14.03
CA LYS A 197 7.11 -8.38 -14.43
C LYS A 197 6.21 -7.35 -15.10
N GLU A 198 5.31 -7.75 -16.01
CA GLU A 198 4.36 -6.81 -16.61
C GLU A 198 3.43 -6.17 -15.59
N MET A 199 2.93 -6.95 -14.62
CA MET A 199 2.07 -6.41 -13.56
C MET A 199 2.82 -5.46 -12.63
N LEU A 200 4.05 -5.80 -12.25
CA LEU A 200 4.92 -4.91 -11.46
C LEU A 200 5.31 -3.65 -12.24
N ASP A 201 5.65 -3.76 -13.53
CA ASP A 201 5.90 -2.61 -14.42
C ASP A 201 4.65 -1.69 -14.43
N ALA A 202 3.45 -2.23 -14.63
CA ALA A 202 2.23 -1.43 -14.66
C ALA A 202 1.94 -0.69 -13.33
N LEU A 203 2.22 -1.32 -12.18
CA LEU A 203 1.99 -0.71 -10.87
C LEU A 203 3.08 0.28 -10.45
N VAL A 204 4.35 -0.01 -10.75
CA VAL A 204 5.49 0.80 -10.28
C VAL A 204 5.86 1.89 -11.29
N ILE A 205 5.62 1.67 -12.58
CA ILE A 205 5.92 2.61 -13.66
C ILE A 205 4.65 3.35 -14.06
N ASP A 206 3.63 2.64 -14.54
CA ASP A 206 2.42 3.29 -15.09
C ASP A 206 1.45 3.81 -14.02
N ASP A 207 1.63 3.38 -12.76
CA ASP A 207 0.80 3.70 -11.60
C ASP A 207 -0.68 3.31 -11.74
N GLU A 208 -1.01 2.32 -12.56
CA GLU A 208 -2.39 1.89 -12.74
C GLU A 208 -2.53 0.48 -13.31
N LEU A 209 -3.62 -0.18 -12.91
CA LEU A 209 -4.11 -1.41 -13.53
C LEU A 209 -5.53 -1.20 -14.06
N SER A 210 -5.78 -1.62 -15.30
CA SER A 210 -7.12 -1.65 -15.88
C SER A 210 -7.90 -2.87 -15.40
N TYR A 211 -9.17 -2.69 -15.07
CA TYR A 211 -10.05 -3.79 -14.64
C TYR A 211 -11.47 -3.61 -15.18
N ASN A 212 -12.29 -4.66 -15.16
CA ASN A 212 -13.72 -4.54 -15.43
C ASN A 212 -14.52 -4.54 -14.13
N VAL A 213 -15.43 -3.58 -13.98
CA VAL A 213 -16.33 -3.50 -12.80
C VAL A 213 -17.15 -4.78 -12.63
N SER A 214 -17.57 -5.42 -13.71
CA SER A 214 -18.32 -6.68 -13.66
C SER A 214 -17.52 -7.80 -12.98
N ASP A 215 -16.19 -7.75 -13.03
CA ASP A 215 -15.33 -8.77 -12.42
C ASP A 215 -15.23 -8.61 -10.90
N LEU A 216 -15.36 -7.39 -10.36
CA LEU A 216 -15.39 -7.12 -8.91
C LEU A 216 -16.57 -7.80 -8.22
N SER A 217 -17.76 -7.71 -8.83
CA SER A 217 -19.01 -8.27 -8.30
C SER A 217 -19.29 -9.69 -8.79
N SER A 218 -18.53 -10.17 -9.78
CA SER A 218 -18.71 -11.54 -10.27
C SER A 218 -18.26 -12.53 -9.21
N LYS A 219 -19.05 -13.57 -8.96
CA LYS A 219 -18.53 -14.74 -8.29
C LYS A 219 -17.50 -15.38 -9.23
N PHE A 220 -16.24 -15.42 -8.80
CA PHE A 220 -15.18 -16.03 -9.57
C PHE A 220 -14.59 -17.22 -8.81
N ASN A 221 -14.64 -18.38 -9.46
CA ASN A 221 -14.03 -19.61 -8.97
C ASN A 221 -12.49 -19.53 -9.06
N LYS A 222 -11.83 -20.54 -8.50
CA LYS A 222 -10.37 -20.65 -8.47
C LYS A 222 -9.71 -20.44 -9.84
N ARG A 223 -10.29 -20.99 -10.92
CA ARG A 223 -9.68 -20.88 -12.25
C ARG A 223 -9.62 -19.44 -12.74
N LYS A 224 -10.69 -18.69 -12.52
CA LYS A 224 -10.79 -17.28 -12.90
C LYS A 224 -9.87 -16.39 -12.05
N PHE A 225 -9.59 -16.75 -10.80
CA PHE A 225 -8.68 -16.01 -9.91
C PHE A 225 -7.23 -15.91 -10.42
N PHE A 226 -6.75 -16.94 -11.14
CA PHE A 226 -5.42 -16.99 -11.74
C PHE A 226 -5.39 -16.56 -13.22
N ASP A 227 -6.50 -16.03 -13.74
CA ASP A 227 -6.54 -15.46 -15.08
C ASP A 227 -5.92 -14.07 -15.07
N LYS A 228 -5.05 -13.78 -16.05
CA LYS A 228 -4.39 -12.49 -16.22
C LYS A 228 -5.38 -11.32 -16.27
N SER A 229 -6.55 -11.52 -16.85
CA SER A 229 -7.61 -10.50 -16.91
C SER A 229 -8.18 -10.12 -15.54
N ILE A 230 -7.96 -10.96 -14.51
CA ILE A 230 -8.52 -10.83 -13.18
C ILE A 230 -7.48 -10.42 -12.12
N TYR A 231 -6.18 -10.45 -12.44
CA TYR A 231 -5.13 -10.03 -11.50
C TYR A 231 -5.43 -8.73 -10.76
N PRO A 232 -5.91 -7.64 -11.42
CA PRO A 232 -6.24 -6.41 -10.70
C PRO A 232 -7.28 -6.63 -9.58
N VAL A 233 -8.34 -7.40 -9.87
CA VAL A 233 -9.39 -7.75 -8.91
C VAL A 233 -8.84 -8.68 -7.81
N SER A 234 -7.99 -9.64 -8.17
CA SER A 234 -7.34 -10.52 -7.18
C SER A 234 -6.48 -9.71 -6.20
N LEU A 235 -5.69 -8.75 -6.70
CA LEU A 235 -4.88 -7.86 -5.87
C LEU A 235 -5.74 -6.95 -4.98
N PHE A 236 -6.91 -6.52 -5.46
CA PHE A 236 -7.85 -5.72 -4.68
C PHE A 236 -8.37 -6.49 -3.46
N TYR A 237 -8.83 -7.74 -3.64
CA TYR A 237 -9.31 -8.57 -2.52
C TYR A 237 -8.19 -8.94 -1.54
N LEU A 238 -6.94 -9.02 -2.02
CA LEU A 238 -5.76 -9.21 -1.16
C LEU A 238 -5.32 -7.94 -0.43
N GLY A 239 -6.00 -6.80 -0.62
CA GLY A 239 -5.66 -5.53 0.01
C GLY A 239 -4.38 -4.89 -0.51
N MET A 240 -3.93 -5.28 -1.72
CA MET A 240 -2.72 -4.77 -2.35
C MET A 240 -2.98 -3.55 -3.24
N THR A 241 -4.13 -3.53 -3.91
CA THR A 241 -4.58 -2.43 -4.75
C THR A 241 -5.92 -1.88 -4.27
N THR A 242 -6.27 -0.71 -4.78
CA THR A 242 -7.52 -0.02 -4.46
C THR A 242 -8.16 0.62 -5.69
N LEU A 243 -9.44 0.98 -5.61
CA LEU A 243 -10.15 1.62 -6.71
C LEU A 243 -9.83 3.12 -6.78
N ARG A 244 -9.31 3.58 -7.92
CA ARG A 244 -9.20 5.02 -8.22
C ARG A 244 -10.40 5.53 -9.00
N SER A 245 -10.94 4.70 -9.89
CA SER A 245 -12.12 5.00 -10.70
C SER A 245 -12.82 3.69 -11.08
N ASN A 246 -13.94 3.78 -11.80
CA ASN A 246 -14.62 2.61 -12.38
C ASN A 246 -13.78 1.83 -13.42
N TYR A 247 -12.57 2.28 -13.74
CA TYR A 247 -11.75 1.69 -14.80
C TYR A 247 -10.33 1.34 -14.34
N ARG A 248 -9.85 1.97 -13.25
CA ARG A 248 -8.45 1.94 -12.85
C ARG A 248 -8.30 1.63 -11.37
N MET A 249 -7.39 0.71 -11.08
CA MET A 249 -6.88 0.41 -9.75
C MET A 249 -5.46 0.96 -9.59
N VAL A 250 -5.08 1.28 -8.35
CA VAL A 250 -3.76 1.82 -8.00
C VAL A 250 -3.25 1.24 -6.69
N LEU A 251 -2.00 1.51 -6.34
CA LEU A 251 -1.49 1.27 -4.98
C LEU A 251 -2.04 2.36 -4.05
N PRO A 252 -2.60 2.01 -2.87
CA PRO A 252 -3.34 2.97 -2.03
C PRO A 252 -2.47 4.04 -1.37
N ASN A 253 -1.24 3.70 -0.97
CA ASN A 253 -0.37 4.57 -0.17
C ASN A 253 1.11 4.21 -0.31
N LEU A 254 1.95 5.02 0.35
CA LEU A 254 3.41 4.83 0.42
C LEU A 254 3.82 3.46 0.94
N THR A 255 3.06 2.87 1.87
CA THR A 255 3.37 1.52 2.37
C THR A 255 3.29 0.51 1.23
N MET A 256 2.19 0.49 0.49
CA MET A 256 2.04 -0.43 -0.64
C MET A 256 3.01 -0.11 -1.78
N ARG A 257 3.31 1.17 -2.04
CA ARG A 257 4.34 1.58 -3.01
C ARG A 257 5.72 1.05 -2.62
N SER A 258 6.12 1.14 -1.35
CA SER A 258 7.39 0.61 -0.84
C SER A 258 7.45 -0.92 -0.98
N ILE A 259 6.39 -1.63 -0.58
CA ILE A 259 6.31 -3.10 -0.71
C ILE A 259 6.45 -3.54 -2.17
N TYR A 260 5.74 -2.91 -3.09
CA TYR A 260 5.82 -3.24 -4.51
C TYR A 260 7.15 -2.87 -5.14
N MET A 261 7.79 -1.81 -4.65
CA MET A 261 9.15 -1.44 -5.04
C MET A 261 10.16 -2.49 -4.57
N ASP A 262 10.01 -3.02 -3.36
CA ASP A 262 10.82 -4.15 -2.86
C ASP A 262 10.62 -5.40 -3.75
N TYR A 263 9.38 -5.73 -4.15
CA TYR A 263 9.12 -6.82 -5.10
C TYR A 263 9.76 -6.57 -6.47
N TYR A 264 9.69 -5.34 -6.97
CA TYR A 264 10.32 -4.95 -8.22
C TYR A 264 11.84 -5.14 -8.17
N ASN A 265 12.47 -4.72 -7.07
CA ASN A 265 13.90 -4.89 -6.83
C ASN A 265 14.30 -6.37 -6.79
N GLU A 266 13.56 -7.20 -6.06
CA GLU A 266 13.85 -8.64 -5.99
C GLU A 266 13.70 -9.31 -7.37
N MET A 267 12.65 -8.96 -8.11
CA MET A 267 12.36 -9.53 -9.44
C MET A 267 13.40 -9.16 -10.51
N ASN A 268 14.05 -8.01 -10.34
CA ASN A 268 15.10 -7.52 -11.21
C ASN A 268 16.51 -7.78 -10.65
N HIS A 269 16.62 -8.53 -9.54
CA HIS A 269 17.88 -8.86 -8.87
C HIS A 269 18.72 -7.63 -8.51
N ILE A 270 18.06 -6.55 -8.09
CA ILE A 270 18.72 -5.32 -7.65
C ILE A 270 19.32 -5.56 -6.27
N GLU A 271 20.64 -5.45 -6.18
CA GLU A 271 21.37 -5.65 -4.93
C GLU A 271 21.14 -4.47 -3.99
N GLY A 272 20.61 -4.78 -2.80
CA GLY A 272 20.47 -3.86 -1.67
C GLY A 272 21.68 -3.85 -0.72
N ASN A 273 22.87 -4.26 -1.17
CA ASN A 273 24.00 -4.46 -0.27
C ASN A 273 24.38 -3.16 0.48
N ALA A 274 24.62 -3.27 1.79
CA ALA A 274 24.85 -2.11 2.64
C ALA A 274 26.09 -1.30 2.22
N GLN A 275 27.12 -1.96 1.69
CA GLN A 275 28.38 -1.34 1.28
C GLN A 275 28.21 -0.30 0.15
N ARG A 276 27.23 -0.49 -0.75
CA ARG A 276 26.93 0.46 -1.82
C ARG A 276 26.31 1.78 -1.33
N TYR A 277 25.54 1.72 -0.25
CA TYR A 277 24.64 2.82 0.16
C TYR A 277 25.06 3.48 1.47
N VAL A 278 25.36 2.69 2.51
CA VAL A 278 25.60 3.18 3.89
C VAL A 278 26.58 4.36 3.97
N PRO A 279 27.75 4.35 3.30
CA PRO A 279 28.71 5.48 3.41
C PRO A 279 28.15 6.82 2.91
N THR A 280 27.18 6.81 2.00
CA THR A 280 26.53 8.03 1.52
C THR A 280 25.52 8.53 2.55
N TYR A 281 24.74 7.64 3.13
CA TYR A 281 23.72 7.99 4.12
C TYR A 281 24.31 8.39 5.47
N GLU A 282 25.41 7.79 5.90
CA GLU A 282 26.18 8.25 7.08
C GLU A 282 26.73 9.67 6.86
N ARG A 283 27.30 9.96 5.69
CA ARG A 283 27.73 11.35 5.38
C ARG A 283 26.56 12.32 5.33
N PHE A 284 25.39 11.87 4.87
CA PHE A 284 24.18 12.69 4.91
C PHE A 284 23.74 13.02 6.35
N THR A 285 23.90 12.09 7.29
CA THR A 285 23.58 12.33 8.70
C THR A 285 24.50 13.36 9.37
N GLU A 286 25.65 13.67 8.77
CA GLU A 286 26.59 14.70 9.24
C GLU A 286 26.48 16.01 8.43
N GLU A 287 26.56 15.93 7.10
CA GLU A 287 26.73 17.09 6.21
C GLU A 287 25.42 17.67 5.67
N ARG A 288 24.32 16.90 5.75
CA ARG A 288 22.99 17.37 5.30
C ARG A 288 22.99 17.81 3.84
N ARG A 289 23.80 17.22 2.96
CA ARG A 289 23.84 17.51 1.51
C ARG A 289 22.97 16.55 0.71
N PHE A 290 22.01 17.07 -0.05
CA PHE A 290 21.07 16.25 -0.82
C PHE A 290 21.67 15.63 -2.09
N GLU A 291 22.51 16.38 -2.81
CA GLU A 291 23.14 15.97 -4.07
C GLU A 291 23.84 14.58 -4.00
N PRO A 292 24.64 14.25 -2.96
CA PRO A 292 25.20 12.91 -2.81
C PRO A 292 24.18 11.77 -2.79
N LEU A 293 22.96 11.99 -2.27
CA LEU A 293 21.89 10.98 -2.30
C LEU A 293 21.45 10.70 -3.74
N VAL A 294 21.28 11.76 -4.54
CA VAL A 294 20.92 11.67 -5.96
C VAL A 294 22.03 10.96 -6.75
N GLN A 295 23.28 11.33 -6.51
CA GLN A 295 24.43 10.69 -7.14
C GLN A 295 24.47 9.19 -6.85
N ASN A 296 24.38 8.82 -5.57
CA ASN A 296 24.45 7.44 -5.14
C ASN A 296 23.27 6.62 -5.68
N TYR A 297 22.07 7.19 -5.69
CA TYR A 297 20.92 6.59 -6.34
C TYR A 297 21.15 6.35 -7.85
N PHE A 298 21.64 7.34 -8.59
CA PHE A 298 21.91 7.16 -10.02
C PHE A 298 23.00 6.11 -10.28
N GLU A 299 24.13 6.21 -9.61
CA GLU A 299 25.30 5.38 -9.89
C GLU A 299 25.16 3.95 -9.34
N GLN A 300 24.62 3.80 -8.12
CA GLN A 300 24.58 2.51 -7.41
C GLN A 300 23.24 1.81 -7.50
N TYR A 301 22.13 2.53 -7.58
CA TYR A 301 20.80 1.92 -7.71
C TYR A 301 20.41 1.81 -9.20
N LEU A 302 20.28 2.93 -9.90
CA LEU A 302 19.91 2.92 -11.33
C LEU A 302 20.97 2.25 -12.21
N GLY A 303 22.24 2.36 -11.85
CA GLY A 303 23.36 1.74 -12.56
C GLY A 303 23.33 0.20 -12.60
N GLN A 304 22.47 -0.45 -11.80
CA GLN A 304 22.27 -1.90 -11.84
C GLN A 304 21.32 -2.35 -12.96
N PHE A 305 20.47 -1.45 -13.46
CA PHE A 305 19.53 -1.80 -14.51
C PHE A 305 20.22 -1.87 -15.88
N PRO A 306 19.85 -2.86 -16.72
CA PRO A 306 20.32 -2.90 -18.09
C PRO A 306 19.68 -1.76 -18.90
N ALA A 307 20.37 -1.32 -19.97
CA ALA A 307 20.00 -0.12 -20.72
C ALA A 307 18.55 -0.13 -21.25
N GLN A 308 17.99 -1.31 -21.58
CA GLN A 308 16.62 -1.44 -22.10
C GLN A 308 15.54 -1.03 -21.09
N VAL A 309 15.83 -1.07 -19.78
CA VAL A 309 14.85 -0.70 -18.74
C VAL A 309 14.59 0.82 -18.75
N PHE A 310 15.58 1.63 -19.12
CA PHE A 310 15.46 3.09 -19.21
C PHE A 310 14.47 3.55 -20.30
N ASP A 311 14.18 2.70 -21.28
CA ASP A 311 13.13 2.98 -22.26
C ASP A 311 11.73 2.90 -21.65
N LYS A 312 11.55 2.11 -20.59
CA LYS A 312 10.29 1.97 -19.85
C LYS A 312 10.15 2.95 -18.69
N ILE A 313 11.23 3.19 -17.94
CA ILE A 313 11.23 4.09 -16.76
C ILE A 313 10.66 5.48 -17.09
N ASN A 314 9.95 6.06 -16.12
CA ASN A 314 9.38 7.40 -16.12
C ASN A 314 9.60 8.08 -14.76
N GLU A 315 9.06 9.29 -14.58
CA GLU A 315 9.18 10.06 -13.33
C GLU A 315 8.57 9.33 -12.13
N ASN A 316 7.47 8.59 -12.32
CA ASN A 316 6.83 7.81 -11.26
C ASN A 316 7.76 6.72 -10.70
N PHE A 317 8.44 5.98 -11.58
CA PHE A 317 9.44 5.02 -11.16
C PHE A 317 10.56 5.68 -10.35
N ILE A 318 11.05 6.86 -10.80
CA ILE A 318 12.12 7.60 -10.12
C ILE A 318 11.69 8.02 -8.72
N ARG A 319 10.51 8.64 -8.55
CA ARG A 319 10.03 9.04 -7.21
C ARG A 319 9.89 7.83 -6.28
N CYS A 320 9.30 6.72 -6.75
CA CYS A 320 9.00 5.55 -5.92
C CYS A 320 10.28 4.85 -5.47
N SER A 321 11.21 4.62 -6.39
CA SER A 321 12.47 3.93 -6.10
C SER A 321 13.44 4.80 -5.30
N PHE A 322 13.49 6.12 -5.56
CA PHE A 322 14.27 7.04 -4.74
C PHE A 322 13.72 7.14 -3.31
N PHE A 323 12.39 7.21 -3.17
CA PHE A 323 11.70 7.17 -1.88
C PHE A 323 12.03 5.89 -1.11
N GLU A 324 11.87 4.72 -1.72
CA GLU A 324 12.16 3.44 -1.06
C GLU A 324 13.59 3.43 -0.53
N LEU A 325 14.57 3.77 -1.38
CA LEU A 325 15.98 3.79 -1.00
C LEU A 325 16.27 4.78 0.14
N CYS A 326 15.74 6.00 0.08
CA CYS A 326 15.93 6.98 1.15
C CYS A 326 15.28 6.53 2.45
N SER A 327 14.05 6.03 2.39
CA SER A 327 13.29 5.57 3.56
C SER A 327 14.00 4.45 4.31
N ARG A 328 14.70 3.57 3.59
CA ARG A 328 15.45 2.45 4.17
C ARG A 328 16.58 2.89 5.11
N TYR A 329 17.25 4.00 4.80
CA TYR A 329 18.42 4.46 5.56
C TYR A 329 18.15 5.68 6.44
N LEU A 330 17.09 6.46 6.15
CA LEU A 330 16.82 7.74 6.79
C LEU A 330 15.49 7.79 7.56
N SER A 331 14.73 6.68 7.66
CA SER A 331 13.48 6.60 8.45
C SER A 331 13.64 6.83 9.95
N SER A 332 14.86 6.77 10.48
CA SER A 332 15.16 7.17 11.86
C SER A 332 15.25 8.69 12.05
N CYS A 333 15.36 9.42 10.95
CA CYS A 333 15.67 10.86 10.92
C CYS A 333 14.57 11.68 10.25
N TYR A 334 13.95 11.13 9.20
CA TYR A 334 12.95 11.79 8.37
C TYR A 334 11.73 10.90 8.14
N THR A 335 10.62 11.56 7.92
CA THR A 335 9.41 11.02 7.30
C THR A 335 9.38 11.42 5.84
N PHE A 336 8.69 10.62 5.01
CA PHE A 336 8.70 10.81 3.57
C PHE A 336 7.28 10.93 3.03
N ALA A 337 7.14 11.68 1.94
CA ALA A 337 5.94 11.75 1.12
C ALA A 337 6.32 11.77 -0.36
N ILE A 338 5.47 11.21 -1.21
CA ILE A 338 5.56 11.37 -2.67
C ILE A 338 4.17 11.73 -3.19
N GLU A 339 4.11 12.51 -4.28
CA GLU A 339 2.83 12.98 -4.84
C GLU A 339 1.96 13.75 -3.83
N GLN A 340 2.58 14.47 -2.90
CA GLN A 340 1.86 15.15 -1.83
C GLN A 340 0.95 16.23 -2.41
N ASN A 341 -0.36 16.12 -2.14
CA ASN A 341 -1.31 17.14 -2.58
C ASN A 341 -1.10 18.44 -1.77
N ASN A 342 -0.60 19.46 -2.46
CA ASN A 342 -0.50 20.84 -2.01
C ASN A 342 -1.48 21.72 -2.79
N SER A 343 -1.76 22.93 -2.29
CA SER A 343 -2.67 23.85 -2.98
C SER A 343 -2.17 24.27 -4.36
N ALA A 344 -0.85 24.30 -4.55
CA ALA A 344 -0.17 24.63 -5.80
C ALA A 344 0.03 23.43 -6.74
N GLY A 345 -0.30 22.21 -6.33
CA GLY A 345 -0.11 20.98 -7.11
C GLY A 345 0.44 19.83 -6.29
N ARG A 346 1.06 18.85 -6.95
CA ARG A 346 1.63 17.65 -6.31
C ARG A 346 3.14 17.68 -6.35
N SER A 347 3.79 17.73 -5.18
CA SER A 347 5.25 17.62 -5.10
C SER A 347 5.69 16.19 -5.37
N ASP A 348 6.86 16.04 -6.00
CA ASP A 348 7.33 14.70 -6.32
C ASP A 348 7.82 13.91 -5.13
N PHE A 349 8.59 14.57 -4.27
CA PHE A 349 9.18 13.97 -3.09
C PHE A 349 9.36 15.01 -2.00
N GLU A 350 8.92 14.67 -0.80
CA GLU A 350 9.13 15.45 0.42
C GLU A 350 9.82 14.58 1.46
N MET A 351 10.81 15.17 2.13
CA MET A 351 11.56 14.56 3.21
C MET A 351 11.57 15.53 4.39
N THR A 352 10.78 15.22 5.41
CA THR A 352 10.51 16.10 6.55
C THR A 352 11.10 15.49 7.83
N GLY A 353 11.90 16.26 8.56
CA GLY A 353 12.62 15.78 9.73
C GLY A 353 11.68 15.41 10.88
N ILE A 354 11.94 14.26 11.51
CA ILE A 354 11.06 13.71 12.54
C ILE A 354 11.02 14.65 13.76
N PRO A 355 9.81 15.04 14.23
CA PRO A 355 9.70 15.84 15.43
C PRO A 355 10.28 15.13 16.67
N GLY A 356 11.05 15.86 17.46
CA GLY A 356 11.78 15.32 18.62
C GLY A 356 13.19 14.80 18.32
N THR A 357 13.68 14.95 17.08
CA THR A 357 15.06 14.65 16.68
C THR A 357 15.82 15.92 16.31
N ASP A 358 17.15 15.83 16.16
CA ASP A 358 17.99 16.94 15.65
C ASP A 358 17.69 17.33 14.19
N TYR A 359 16.83 16.55 13.53
CA TYR A 359 16.36 16.79 12.18
C TYR A 359 15.07 17.60 12.16
N TYR A 360 14.40 17.75 13.30
CA TYR A 360 13.14 18.47 13.37
C TYR A 360 13.29 19.87 12.77
N LYS A 361 12.37 20.23 11.86
CA LYS A 361 12.38 21.43 11.03
C LYS A 361 13.28 21.40 9.80
N ASP A 362 14.10 20.38 9.53
CA ASP A 362 14.70 20.23 8.20
C ASP A 362 13.63 19.64 7.27
N ASP A 363 13.26 20.39 6.24
CA ASP A 363 12.26 19.98 5.25
C ASP A 363 12.85 20.12 3.85
N ARG A 364 12.72 19.07 3.04
CA ARG A 364 13.31 19.04 1.70
C ARG A 364 12.30 18.58 0.68
N LEU A 365 12.19 19.37 -0.38
CA LEU A 365 11.31 19.10 -1.50
C LEU A 365 12.17 18.85 -2.74
N ALA A 366 11.90 17.77 -3.47
CA ALA A 366 12.54 17.50 -4.74
C ALA A 366 11.48 17.34 -5.84
N GLU A 367 11.75 17.96 -6.98
CA GLU A 367 11.04 17.73 -8.23
C GLU A 367 11.94 16.89 -9.17
N PHE A 368 11.43 15.76 -9.63
CA PHE A 368 12.14 14.85 -10.52
C PHE A 368 11.68 15.04 -11.95
N LYS A 369 12.63 15.23 -12.88
CA LYS A 369 12.37 15.16 -14.31
C LYS A 369 13.12 14.01 -14.95
N TYR A 370 12.42 13.19 -15.72
CA TYR A 370 13.02 12.07 -16.43
C TYR A 370 13.08 12.35 -17.93
N PHE A 371 14.29 12.29 -18.50
CA PHE A 371 14.53 12.51 -19.92
C PHE A 371 15.02 11.24 -20.60
N LYS A 372 14.43 10.91 -21.75
CA LYS A 372 14.86 9.77 -22.57
C LYS A 372 16.24 10.04 -23.17
N ALA A 373 16.95 8.98 -23.59
CA ALA A 373 18.34 9.07 -24.05
C ALA A 373 18.58 10.10 -25.18
N LYS A 374 17.58 10.32 -26.05
CA LYS A 374 17.62 11.31 -27.14
C LYS A 374 17.74 12.77 -26.66
N GLU A 375 17.32 13.08 -25.44
CA GLU A 375 17.33 14.42 -24.85
C GLU A 375 18.49 14.61 -23.86
N ALA A 376 19.19 13.53 -23.52
CA ALA A 376 20.19 13.51 -22.46
C ALA A 376 21.32 14.53 -22.68
N GLU A 377 21.90 14.60 -23.88
CA GLU A 377 23.00 15.53 -24.17
C GLU A 377 22.58 16.98 -23.97
N ARG A 378 21.40 17.36 -24.48
CA ARG A 378 20.83 18.70 -24.32
C ARG A 378 20.59 19.04 -22.85
N MET A 379 19.98 18.13 -22.09
CA MET A 379 19.60 18.38 -20.70
C MET A 379 20.81 18.39 -19.75
N LEU A 380 21.82 17.55 -20.02
CA LEU A 380 23.06 17.51 -19.22
C LEU A 380 23.98 18.71 -19.50
N ALA A 381 23.84 19.36 -20.67
CA ALA A 381 24.57 20.58 -21.00
C ALA A 381 24.04 21.84 -20.27
N LEU A 382 22.89 21.77 -19.61
CA LEU A 382 22.35 22.90 -18.85
C LEU A 382 23.22 23.22 -17.63
N SER A 383 23.51 24.52 -17.46
CA SER A 383 24.10 25.07 -16.24
C SER A 383 23.06 25.17 -15.13
N ASP A 384 21.83 25.53 -15.49
CA ASP A 384 20.73 25.85 -14.60
C ASP A 384 19.47 25.03 -14.98
N PRO A 385 18.60 24.70 -14.01
CA PRO A 385 17.34 24.02 -14.28
C PRO A 385 16.41 24.90 -15.11
N ARG A 386 15.39 24.28 -15.72
CA ARG A 386 14.41 25.00 -16.53
C ARG A 386 13.55 25.89 -15.61
N PRO A 387 13.30 27.17 -15.96
CA PRO A 387 12.57 28.09 -15.08
C PRO A 387 11.18 27.59 -14.66
N GLU A 388 10.49 26.84 -15.52
CA GLU A 388 9.20 26.23 -15.22
C GLU A 388 9.28 25.19 -14.09
N ASP A 389 10.34 24.37 -14.06
CA ASP A 389 10.54 23.36 -13.03
C ASP A 389 10.90 24.02 -11.69
N VAL A 390 11.70 25.09 -11.74
CA VAL A 390 12.02 25.91 -10.56
C VAL A 390 10.76 26.55 -9.97
N ALA A 391 9.92 27.16 -10.82
CA ALA A 391 8.67 27.77 -10.38
C ALA A 391 7.74 26.74 -9.73
N GLN A 392 7.70 25.51 -10.26
CA GLN A 392 6.91 24.42 -9.73
C GLN A 392 7.32 24.04 -8.29
N VAL A 393 8.61 23.74 -8.05
CA VAL A 393 9.07 23.32 -6.72
C VAL A 393 8.99 24.45 -5.68
N LEU A 394 9.24 25.70 -6.09
CA LEU A 394 9.14 26.85 -5.21
C LEU A 394 7.70 27.17 -4.81
N ALA A 395 6.72 26.87 -5.67
CA ALA A 395 5.31 26.98 -5.32
C ALA A 395 4.94 25.99 -4.21
N TYR A 396 5.44 24.75 -4.27
CA TYR A 396 5.26 23.76 -3.20
C TYR A 396 5.94 24.20 -1.90
N ALA A 397 7.17 24.70 -1.99
CA ALA A 397 7.90 25.20 -0.82
C ALA A 397 7.16 26.32 -0.10
N LYS A 398 6.52 27.21 -0.85
CA LYS A 398 5.69 28.27 -0.31
C LYS A 398 4.48 27.71 0.44
N ASP A 399 3.78 26.74 -0.13
CA ASP A 399 2.62 26.10 0.50
C ASP A 399 3.01 25.37 1.80
N THR A 400 4.11 24.61 1.78
CA THR A 400 4.65 23.95 2.98
C THR A 400 4.99 24.98 4.05
N LYS A 401 5.59 26.12 3.68
CA LYS A 401 5.86 27.22 4.63
C LYS A 401 4.60 27.88 5.20
N VAL A 402 3.50 27.93 4.46
CA VAL A 402 2.22 28.45 4.99
C VAL A 402 1.64 27.48 6.01
N LYS A 403 1.64 26.17 5.71
CA LYS A 403 1.13 25.12 6.60
C LYS A 403 2.02 24.93 7.84
N PHE A 404 3.34 24.93 7.64
CA PHE A 404 4.35 24.68 8.66
C PHE A 404 5.42 25.80 8.69
N PRO A 405 5.11 26.97 9.28
CA PRO A 405 5.99 28.13 9.27
C PRO A 405 7.39 27.89 9.87
N HIS A 406 7.49 26.90 10.75
CA HIS A 406 8.68 26.56 11.52
C HIS A 406 9.68 25.67 10.76
N TYR A 407 9.32 25.10 9.61
CA TYR A 407 10.20 24.26 8.79
C TYR A 407 11.19 25.08 7.97
N HIS A 408 12.44 24.65 7.88
CA HIS A 408 13.48 25.17 7.00
C HIS A 408 13.42 24.41 5.68
N VAL A 409 12.54 24.88 4.79
CA VAL A 409 12.29 24.24 3.49
C VAL A 409 13.45 24.51 2.53
N ARG A 410 14.05 23.46 1.98
CA ARG A 410 15.04 23.48 0.90
C ARG A 410 14.48 22.77 -0.33
N SER A 411 14.62 23.38 -1.49
CA SER A 411 14.01 22.90 -2.73
C SER A 411 15.06 22.43 -3.71
N TYR A 412 14.80 21.31 -4.38
CA TYR A 412 15.72 20.66 -5.29
C TYR A 412 15.05 20.34 -6.62
N ILE A 413 15.79 20.52 -7.72
CA ILE A 413 15.45 20.00 -9.04
C ILE A 413 16.42 18.88 -9.38
N VAL A 414 15.89 17.70 -9.72
CA VAL A 414 16.68 16.52 -10.07
C VAL A 414 16.33 16.05 -11.46
N TYR A 415 17.31 16.07 -12.37
CA TYR A 415 17.15 15.51 -13.71
C TYR A 415 17.85 14.17 -13.80
N ILE A 416 17.13 13.16 -14.28
CA ILE A 416 17.66 11.85 -14.61
C ILE A 416 17.56 11.67 -16.14
N CYS A 417 18.69 11.55 -16.82
CA CYS A 417 18.77 11.49 -18.27
C CYS A 417 19.07 10.07 -18.73
N ALA A 418 18.04 9.20 -18.69
CA ALA A 418 18.16 7.77 -18.95
C ALA A 418 19.37 7.17 -18.21
N ASN A 419 20.17 6.34 -18.87
CA ASN A 419 21.42 5.80 -18.33
C ASN A 419 22.66 6.69 -18.62
N LYS A 420 22.47 7.93 -19.06
CA LYS A 420 23.56 8.80 -19.55
C LYS A 420 24.12 9.73 -18.49
N GLY A 421 23.30 10.16 -17.54
CA GLY A 421 23.75 11.03 -16.46
C GLY A 421 22.60 11.62 -15.66
N TRP A 422 22.95 12.49 -14.71
CA TRP A 422 22.02 13.18 -13.83
C TRP A 422 22.50 14.62 -13.55
N LYS A 423 21.59 15.45 -13.05
CA LYS A 423 21.87 16.78 -12.49
C LYS A 423 21.02 17.00 -11.25
N CYS A 424 21.57 17.72 -10.27
CA CYS A 424 20.84 18.16 -9.08
C CYS A 424 21.18 19.62 -8.81
N TRP A 425 20.16 20.44 -8.60
CA TRP A 425 20.31 21.83 -8.20
C TRP A 425 19.49 22.09 -6.96
N GLU A 426 20.08 22.80 -6.00
CA GLU A 426 19.31 23.46 -4.95
C GLU A 426 18.84 24.82 -5.46
N VAL A 427 17.56 25.10 -5.31
CA VAL A 427 16.94 26.34 -5.76
C VAL A 427 16.35 27.08 -4.57
N THR A 428 16.54 28.39 -4.58
CA THR A 428 16.01 29.30 -3.56
C THR A 428 14.99 30.25 -4.18
N PRO A 429 14.00 30.72 -3.41
CA PRO A 429 13.06 31.75 -3.84
C PRO A 429 13.71 33.04 -4.36
#